data_AF-A0A4U9VYT2-F1
#
_entry.id   AF-A0A4U9VYT2-F1
#
_cell.length_a   1.000
_cell.length_b   1.000
_cell.length_c   1.000
_cell.angle_alpha   90.00
_cell.angle_beta   90.00
_cell.angle_gamma   90.00
#
_symmetry.space_group_name_H-M   'P 1'
#
loop_
_entity.id
_entity.type
_entity.pdbx_description
1 polymer ?
#
loop_
_entity_poly.entity_id
_entity_poly.type
_entity_poly.pdbx_seq_one_letter_code
_entity_poly.pdbx_strand_id
1 'polypeptide(L)'
;MSPIEKSSKLDNVCYDIRGPVLKEAKRLEEEGNKVLKLNIGNPAPFGFDAPDEILVDVIRNLPTAQGYCDSKGLYSARKAIMQHYQARNMRDVTVEDIYIGNGVSELIVQSMQALLNIGDEMLVPAPDYPLWTAAVSLSSGKAVHYMCDEESGWFPDLDDIRSKITPRTRGIVIINPNNPTGAVYSKELLEQIVEIARQHDLIIFADEIYDKILYDEAEHHSIAALAPDLLTVTFNGLSKTYRVAGFRQGWMVLNGPKKHAKGYIEGLEMLASMRLCANVPMQHAIQTALGGYQSISEFIQPGGRLYEQRDRTWELLNEIPGVSCVKPQGALYMFPRIDAKRFNIRDDQKLVLDSAVTREGVTGTGQRV
;
A
#
# COMPACT_ATOMS: atom_id res chain seq x y z
N MET A 1 -1.84 -41.40 -8.92
CA MET A 1 -1.76 -40.19 -9.78
C MET A 1 -0.55 -39.39 -9.34
N SER A 2 0.16 -38.72 -10.26
CA SER A 2 1.24 -37.80 -9.87
C SER A 2 0.63 -36.57 -9.18
N PRO A 3 1.16 -36.12 -8.03
CA PRO A 3 0.75 -34.87 -7.42
C PRO A 3 0.95 -33.70 -8.38
N ILE A 4 0.05 -32.72 -8.32
CA ILE A 4 0.16 -31.45 -9.04
C ILE A 4 0.51 -30.39 -8.00
N GLU A 5 1.76 -29.93 -8.02
CA GLU A 5 2.25 -28.93 -7.09
C GLU A 5 2.08 -27.51 -7.66
N LYS A 6 2.14 -26.51 -6.76
CA LYS A 6 2.22 -25.10 -7.18
C LYS A 6 3.51 -24.84 -7.96
N SER A 7 3.50 -23.85 -8.86
CA SER A 7 4.71 -23.45 -9.59
C SER A 7 5.76 -22.87 -8.65
N SER A 8 7.05 -23.10 -8.92
CA SER A 8 8.18 -22.69 -8.06
C SER A 8 8.26 -21.19 -7.75
N LYS A 9 7.75 -20.31 -8.63
CA LYS A 9 7.66 -18.86 -8.36
C LYS A 9 6.80 -18.51 -7.12
N LEU A 10 5.96 -19.44 -6.65
CA LEU A 10 5.11 -19.28 -5.47
C LEU A 10 5.74 -19.85 -4.19
N ASP A 11 6.95 -20.39 -4.25
CA ASP A 11 7.59 -21.01 -3.07
C ASP A 11 7.94 -19.97 -2.00
N ASN A 12 8.36 -18.77 -2.44
CA ASN A 12 8.73 -17.65 -1.57
C ASN A 12 7.63 -16.57 -1.47
N VAL A 13 6.42 -16.85 -1.96
CA VAL A 13 5.30 -15.90 -1.90
C VAL A 13 4.52 -16.10 -0.60
N CYS A 14 4.70 -15.18 0.35
CA CYS A 14 3.95 -15.13 1.60
C CYS A 14 3.03 -13.91 1.63
N TYR A 15 1.72 -14.12 1.64
CA TYR A 15 0.71 -13.06 1.80
C TYR A 15 -0.24 -13.42 2.96
N ASP A 16 0.31 -13.37 4.17
CA ASP A 16 -0.31 -13.99 5.34
C ASP A 16 -1.33 -13.12 6.07
N ILE A 17 -1.65 -11.92 5.58
CA ILE A 17 -2.84 -11.15 6.00
C ILE A 17 -4.12 -12.01 5.90
N ARG A 18 -4.12 -12.98 4.97
CA ARG A 18 -5.19 -13.99 4.78
C ARG A 18 -4.68 -15.44 4.92
N GLY A 19 -3.67 -15.64 5.77
CA GLY A 19 -2.99 -16.91 5.97
C GLY A 19 -3.68 -17.88 6.95
N PRO A 20 -2.93 -18.77 7.61
CA PRO A 20 -3.45 -19.79 8.53
C PRO A 20 -4.31 -19.24 9.67
N VAL A 21 -3.97 -18.06 10.21
CA VAL A 21 -4.75 -17.38 11.26
C VAL A 21 -6.19 -17.13 10.83
N LEU A 22 -6.42 -16.73 9.56
CA LEU A 22 -7.77 -16.50 9.06
C LEU A 22 -8.55 -17.81 8.90
N LYS A 23 -7.89 -18.94 8.65
CA LYS A 23 -8.56 -20.25 8.60
C LYS A 23 -9.12 -20.61 9.98
N GLU A 24 -8.35 -20.37 11.03
CA GLU A 24 -8.81 -20.60 12.40
C GLU A 24 -9.91 -19.61 12.81
N ALA A 25 -9.77 -18.33 12.45
CA ALA A 25 -10.81 -17.33 12.66
C ALA A 25 -12.14 -17.73 11.99
N LYS A 26 -12.10 -18.25 10.76
CA LYS A 26 -13.29 -18.76 10.05
C LYS A 26 -13.91 -19.96 10.77
N ARG A 27 -13.10 -20.91 11.24
CA ARG A 27 -13.56 -22.06 12.02
C ARG A 27 -14.32 -21.59 13.27
N LEU A 28 -13.77 -20.61 14.00
CA LEU A 28 -14.41 -20.02 15.18
C LEU A 28 -15.73 -19.30 14.83
N GLU A 29 -15.78 -18.58 13.72
CA GLU A 29 -17.01 -17.94 13.22
C GLU A 29 -18.09 -18.97 12.83
N GLU A 30 -17.70 -20.08 12.19
CA GLU A 30 -18.58 -21.20 11.84
C GLU A 30 -19.15 -21.91 13.09
N GLU A 31 -18.42 -21.87 14.21
CA GLU A 31 -18.88 -22.33 15.53
C GLU A 31 -19.82 -21.33 16.23
N GLY A 32 -20.10 -20.18 15.62
CA GLY A 32 -20.98 -19.15 16.14
C GLY A 32 -20.30 -18.11 17.04
N ASN A 33 -18.97 -18.13 17.14
CA ASN A 33 -18.22 -17.12 17.89
C ASN A 33 -18.11 -15.82 17.08
N LYS A 34 -18.22 -14.68 17.77
CA LYS A 34 -17.91 -13.39 17.17
C LYS A 34 -16.39 -13.16 17.22
N VAL A 35 -15.76 -12.99 16.06
CA VAL A 35 -14.33 -12.69 15.94
C VAL A 35 -14.11 -11.24 15.53
N LEU A 36 -13.38 -10.46 16.33
CA LEU A 36 -13.02 -9.09 16.00
C LEU A 36 -11.77 -9.07 15.10
N LYS A 37 -11.98 -8.72 13.83
CA LYS A 37 -10.96 -8.79 12.77
C LYS A 37 -10.13 -7.52 12.66
N LEU A 38 -9.15 -7.33 13.54
CA LEU A 38 -8.20 -6.20 13.50
C LEU A 38 -7.00 -6.45 12.57
N ASN A 39 -7.07 -7.47 11.71
CA ASN A 39 -6.00 -7.90 10.81
C ASN A 39 -6.04 -7.23 9.42
N ILE A 40 -7.14 -6.54 9.07
CA ILE A 40 -7.34 -5.99 7.73
C ILE A 40 -7.83 -4.53 7.79
N GLY A 41 -7.15 -3.65 7.06
CA GLY A 41 -7.60 -2.26 6.87
C GLY A 41 -8.72 -2.19 5.83
N ASN A 42 -9.87 -2.80 6.14
CA ASN A 42 -11.09 -2.74 5.34
C ASN A 42 -12.10 -1.84 6.07
N PRO A 43 -12.39 -0.61 5.59
CA PRO A 43 -13.22 0.33 6.34
C PRO A 43 -14.70 -0.10 6.50
N ALA A 44 -15.30 -0.68 5.46
CA ALA A 44 -16.75 -0.91 5.42
C ALA A 44 -17.30 -1.80 6.56
N PRO A 45 -16.66 -2.94 6.94
CA PRO A 45 -17.08 -3.72 8.11
C PRO A 45 -17.10 -2.97 9.44
N PHE A 46 -16.44 -1.81 9.54
CA PHE A 46 -16.39 -0.96 10.73
C PHE A 46 -17.29 0.28 10.62
N GLY A 47 -18.24 0.28 9.66
CA GLY A 47 -19.23 1.35 9.51
C GLY A 47 -18.65 2.62 8.91
N PHE A 48 -17.67 2.49 8.01
CA PHE A 48 -17.21 3.60 7.18
C PHE A 48 -17.83 3.49 5.80
N ASP A 49 -18.73 4.43 5.50
CA ASP A 49 -19.40 4.48 4.21
C ASP A 49 -18.63 5.33 3.19
N ALA A 50 -18.90 5.03 1.92
CA ALA A 50 -18.44 5.83 0.80
C ALA A 50 -19.09 7.24 0.84
N PRO A 51 -18.40 8.29 0.41
CA PRO A 51 -19.05 9.58 0.15
C PRO A 51 -20.21 9.44 -0.86
N ASP A 52 -21.35 10.06 -0.57
CA ASP A 52 -22.55 9.98 -1.43
C ASP A 52 -22.27 10.39 -2.88
N GLU A 53 -21.49 11.45 -3.08
CA GLU A 53 -21.14 11.95 -4.42
C GLU A 53 -20.46 10.87 -5.28
N ILE A 54 -19.61 10.01 -4.66
CA ILE A 54 -18.99 8.88 -5.34
C ILE A 54 -20.04 7.85 -5.76
N LEU A 55 -20.97 7.50 -4.85
CA LEU A 55 -22.02 6.52 -5.14
C LEU A 55 -22.95 7.02 -6.25
N VAL A 56 -23.36 8.28 -6.19
CA VAL A 56 -24.24 8.93 -7.16
C VAL A 56 -23.62 8.91 -8.55
N ASP A 57 -22.35 9.31 -8.69
CA ASP A 57 -21.72 9.38 -10.01
C ASP A 57 -21.44 8.01 -10.61
N VAL A 58 -21.12 7.01 -9.79
CA VAL A 58 -21.04 5.62 -10.25
C VAL A 58 -22.39 5.12 -10.76
N ILE A 59 -23.47 5.30 -9.99
CA ILE A 59 -24.82 4.86 -10.37
C ILE A 59 -25.26 5.58 -11.66
N ARG A 60 -24.99 6.88 -11.76
CA ARG A 60 -25.35 7.70 -12.92
C ARG A 60 -24.69 7.23 -14.22
N ASN A 61 -23.43 6.81 -14.15
CA ASN A 61 -22.66 6.38 -15.33
C ASN A 61 -22.75 4.88 -15.60
N LEU A 62 -23.33 4.09 -14.69
CA LEU A 62 -23.44 2.63 -14.82
C LEU A 62 -24.09 2.18 -16.15
N PRO A 63 -25.19 2.78 -16.64
CA PRO A 63 -25.82 2.38 -17.91
C PRO A 63 -24.97 2.65 -19.16
N THR A 64 -23.92 3.45 -19.04
CA THR A 64 -23.01 3.83 -20.13
C THR A 64 -21.60 3.22 -20.00
N ALA A 65 -21.36 2.45 -18.94
CA ALA A 65 -20.03 1.92 -18.58
C ALA A 65 -19.96 0.38 -18.65
N GLN A 66 -20.84 -0.25 -19.44
CA GLN A 66 -20.92 -1.71 -19.60
C GLN A 66 -19.90 -2.29 -20.60
N GLY A 67 -19.34 -1.46 -21.47
CA GLY A 67 -18.33 -1.86 -22.45
C GLY A 67 -16.90 -1.78 -21.91
N TYR A 68 -15.95 -2.38 -22.62
CA TYR A 68 -14.54 -2.15 -22.36
C TYR A 68 -14.16 -0.69 -22.65
N CYS A 69 -13.23 -0.15 -21.87
CA CYS A 69 -12.57 1.11 -22.16
C CYS A 69 -11.13 0.86 -22.67
N ASP A 70 -10.39 1.94 -22.89
CA ASP A 70 -8.93 1.88 -23.11
C ASP A 70 -8.24 1.11 -21.97
N SER A 71 -7.18 0.37 -22.28
CA SER A 71 -6.50 -0.51 -21.32
C SER A 71 -5.82 0.24 -20.16
N LYS A 72 -5.46 1.51 -20.38
CA LYS A 72 -4.97 2.42 -19.31
C LYS A 72 -6.11 3.03 -18.49
N GLY A 73 -7.36 2.93 -18.96
CA GLY A 73 -8.56 3.43 -18.29
C GLY A 73 -9.22 4.61 -19.01
N LEU A 74 -10.33 5.10 -18.46
CA LEU A 74 -11.08 6.22 -19.01
C LEU A 74 -10.21 7.49 -19.08
N TYR A 75 -10.29 8.19 -20.21
CA TYR A 75 -9.55 9.45 -20.41
C TYR A 75 -9.91 10.49 -19.35
N SER A 76 -11.20 10.65 -19.01
CA SER A 76 -11.65 11.60 -17.98
C SER A 76 -11.06 11.31 -16.60
N ALA A 77 -11.04 10.03 -16.21
CA ALA A 77 -10.44 9.60 -14.95
C ALA A 77 -8.91 9.84 -14.94
N ARG A 78 -8.21 9.45 -16.02
CA ARG A 78 -6.77 9.71 -16.17
C ARG A 78 -6.44 11.21 -16.17
N LYS A 79 -7.28 12.04 -16.79
CA LYS A 79 -7.12 13.50 -16.78
C LYS A 79 -7.29 14.09 -15.38
N ALA A 80 -8.25 13.60 -14.60
CA ALA A 80 -8.43 14.02 -13.20
C ALA A 80 -7.20 13.65 -12.34
N ILE A 81 -6.66 12.43 -12.52
CA ILE A 81 -5.42 11.99 -11.86
C ILE A 81 -4.24 12.87 -12.29
N MET A 82 -4.09 13.14 -13.58
CA MET A 82 -3.05 14.03 -14.12
C MET A 82 -3.09 15.40 -13.45
N GLN A 83 -4.25 16.04 -13.42
CA GLN A 83 -4.42 17.37 -12.80
C GLN A 83 -4.10 17.35 -11.30
N HIS A 84 -4.50 16.28 -10.59
CA HIS A 84 -4.20 16.09 -9.18
C HIS A 84 -2.70 16.08 -8.89
N TYR A 85 -1.91 15.37 -9.70
CA TYR A 85 -0.46 15.31 -9.53
C TYR A 85 0.28 16.53 -10.11
N GLN A 86 -0.23 17.16 -11.17
CA GLN A 86 0.31 18.43 -11.67
C GLN A 86 0.22 19.55 -10.63
N ALA A 87 -0.87 19.59 -9.85
CA ALA A 87 -1.01 20.50 -8.71
C ALA A 87 -0.01 20.24 -7.58
N ARG A 88 0.67 19.08 -7.60
CA ARG A 88 1.69 18.63 -6.64
C ARG A 88 3.09 18.62 -7.27
N ASN A 89 3.35 19.57 -8.18
CA ASN A 89 4.64 19.78 -8.86
C ASN A 89 5.10 18.67 -9.83
N MET A 90 4.24 17.73 -10.22
CA MET A 90 4.54 16.74 -11.26
C MET A 90 4.00 17.22 -12.62
N ARG A 91 4.48 18.39 -13.08
CA ARG A 91 3.88 19.16 -14.20
C ARG A 91 3.91 18.44 -15.55
N ASP A 92 4.92 17.61 -15.79
CA ASP A 92 5.15 16.93 -17.07
C ASP A 92 4.39 15.59 -17.20
N VAL A 93 3.62 15.20 -16.18
CA VAL A 93 2.74 14.04 -16.26
C VAL A 93 1.66 14.28 -17.30
N THR A 94 1.46 13.30 -18.16
CA THR A 94 0.39 13.26 -19.17
C THR A 94 -0.58 12.12 -18.88
N VAL A 95 -1.73 12.09 -19.57
CA VAL A 95 -2.68 10.97 -19.46
C VAL A 95 -2.11 9.63 -19.93
N GLU A 96 -1.03 9.64 -20.72
CA GLU A 96 -0.36 8.43 -21.20
C GLU A 96 0.58 7.81 -20.16
N ASP A 97 0.93 8.58 -19.13
CA ASP A 97 1.77 8.16 -18.01
C ASP A 97 0.96 7.51 -16.88
N ILE A 98 -0.35 7.40 -17.04
CA ILE A 98 -1.29 6.99 -15.99
C ILE A 98 -1.99 5.70 -16.39
N TYR A 99 -1.92 4.71 -15.50
CA TYR A 99 -2.56 3.41 -15.67
C TYR A 99 -3.54 3.19 -14.53
N ILE A 100 -4.82 2.96 -14.85
CA ILE A 100 -5.86 2.62 -13.89
C ILE A 100 -5.98 1.10 -13.78
N GLY A 101 -6.02 0.59 -12.55
CA GLY A 101 -6.09 -0.82 -12.21
C GLY A 101 -7.24 -1.16 -11.28
N ASN A 102 -7.47 -2.46 -11.11
CA ASN A 102 -8.37 -3.10 -10.17
C ASN A 102 -7.81 -3.00 -8.73
N GLY A 103 -7.62 -1.75 -8.30
CA GLY A 103 -6.87 -1.34 -7.11
C GLY A 103 -5.37 -1.33 -7.33
N VAL A 104 -4.65 -0.64 -6.43
CA VAL A 104 -3.18 -0.55 -6.41
C VAL A 104 -2.52 -1.93 -6.45
N SER A 105 -3.15 -2.93 -5.83
CA SER A 105 -2.61 -4.29 -5.73
C SER A 105 -2.27 -4.93 -7.08
N GLU A 106 -3.10 -4.71 -8.09
CA GLU A 106 -2.84 -5.24 -9.43
C GLU A 106 -1.65 -4.52 -10.09
N LEU A 107 -1.58 -3.20 -9.91
CA LEU A 107 -0.56 -2.36 -10.52
C LEU A 107 0.81 -2.60 -9.90
N ILE A 108 0.89 -2.90 -8.60
CA ILE A 108 2.12 -3.37 -7.95
C ILE A 108 2.64 -4.63 -8.66
N VAL A 109 1.79 -5.65 -8.83
CA VAL A 109 2.16 -6.89 -9.52
C VAL A 109 2.61 -6.62 -10.96
N GLN A 110 1.87 -5.81 -11.71
CA GLN A 110 2.23 -5.47 -13.10
C GLN A 110 3.56 -4.71 -13.18
N SER A 111 3.79 -3.77 -12.27
CA SER A 111 5.00 -2.97 -12.24
C SER A 111 6.26 -3.80 -11.99
N MET A 112 6.15 -4.85 -11.16
CA MET A 112 7.23 -5.80 -10.89
C MET A 112 7.39 -6.81 -12.03
N GLN A 113 6.29 -7.33 -12.59
CA GLN A 113 6.33 -8.29 -13.70
C GLN A 113 6.95 -7.71 -14.97
N ALA A 114 6.73 -6.42 -15.24
CA ALA A 114 7.33 -5.75 -16.39
C ALA A 114 8.81 -5.38 -16.19
N LEU A 115 9.32 -5.39 -14.94
CA LEU A 115 10.67 -4.93 -14.62
C LEU A 115 11.68 -6.06 -14.38
N LEU A 116 11.28 -7.05 -13.57
CA LEU A 116 12.22 -7.96 -12.91
C LEU A 116 12.49 -9.22 -13.73
N ASN A 117 13.77 -9.55 -13.83
CA ASN A 117 14.25 -10.84 -14.30
C ASN A 117 14.73 -11.71 -13.13
N ILE A 118 15.03 -12.98 -13.42
CA ILE A 118 15.65 -13.88 -12.45
C ILE A 118 16.99 -13.28 -11.96
N GLY A 119 17.10 -13.11 -10.65
CA GLY A 119 18.30 -12.59 -9.99
C GLY A 119 18.28 -11.08 -9.74
N ASP A 120 17.32 -10.34 -10.32
CA ASP A 120 17.12 -8.94 -10.01
C ASP A 120 16.69 -8.74 -8.56
N GLU A 121 17.12 -7.64 -7.96
CA GLU A 121 16.85 -7.29 -6.56
C GLU A 121 15.98 -6.03 -6.48
N MET A 122 15.04 -6.02 -5.54
CA MET A 122 14.23 -4.85 -5.19
C MET A 122 14.39 -4.55 -3.71
N LEU A 123 14.73 -3.31 -3.39
CA LEU A 123 14.74 -2.85 -2.00
C LEU A 123 13.30 -2.64 -1.51
N VAL A 124 12.95 -3.25 -0.37
CA VAL A 124 11.60 -3.21 0.23
C VAL A 124 11.75 -2.88 1.73
N PRO A 125 10.90 -2.03 2.34
CA PRO A 125 11.02 -1.72 3.77
C PRO A 125 10.77 -2.96 4.63
N ALA A 126 11.35 -3.01 5.82
CA ALA A 126 11.01 -3.94 6.90
C ALA A 126 10.70 -3.14 8.18
N PRO A 127 9.48 -3.26 8.75
CA PRO A 127 8.36 -4.09 8.27
C PRO A 127 7.76 -3.61 6.94
N ASP A 128 7.12 -4.52 6.21
CA ASP A 128 6.59 -4.28 4.86
C ASP A 128 5.05 -4.36 4.80
N TYR A 129 4.47 -3.84 3.72
CA TYR A 129 3.16 -4.33 3.26
C TYR A 129 3.40 -5.61 2.43
N PRO A 130 2.97 -6.81 2.88
CA PRO A 130 3.42 -8.10 2.33
C PRO A 130 3.21 -8.30 0.83
N LEU A 131 2.32 -7.52 0.22
CA LEU A 131 2.11 -7.58 -1.23
C LEU A 131 3.38 -7.22 -2.01
N TRP A 132 4.19 -6.29 -1.53
CA TRP A 132 5.42 -5.90 -2.24
C TRP A 132 6.41 -7.05 -2.30
N THR A 133 6.71 -7.69 -1.17
CA THR A 133 7.56 -8.90 -1.12
C THR A 133 6.99 -10.04 -1.98
N ALA A 134 5.67 -10.27 -1.90
CA ALA A 134 4.98 -11.27 -2.71
C ALA A 134 5.06 -10.98 -4.22
N ALA A 135 4.88 -9.72 -4.64
CA ALA A 135 4.91 -9.30 -6.04
C ALA A 135 6.33 -9.39 -6.65
N VAL A 136 7.35 -8.99 -5.89
CA VAL A 136 8.76 -9.15 -6.28
C VAL A 136 9.08 -10.63 -6.50
N SER A 137 8.74 -11.49 -5.54
CA SER A 137 8.98 -12.93 -5.62
C SER A 137 8.22 -13.60 -6.77
N LEU A 138 6.93 -13.24 -6.95
CA LEU A 138 6.10 -13.74 -8.05
C LEU A 138 6.67 -13.35 -9.43
N SER A 139 7.36 -12.21 -9.49
CA SER A 139 8.02 -11.68 -10.69
C SER A 139 9.46 -12.21 -10.85
N SER A 140 9.83 -13.25 -10.11
CA SER A 140 11.16 -13.90 -10.13
C SER A 140 12.32 -13.05 -9.60
N GLY A 141 12.04 -11.90 -9.00
CA GLY A 141 13.03 -11.09 -8.31
C GLY A 141 13.23 -11.50 -6.87
N LYS A 142 14.23 -10.91 -6.23
CA LYS A 142 14.53 -11.05 -4.80
C LYS A 142 14.17 -9.76 -4.06
N ALA A 143 13.27 -9.84 -3.08
CA ALA A 143 13.05 -8.75 -2.14
C ALA A 143 14.24 -8.67 -1.19
N VAL A 144 14.93 -7.53 -1.17
CA VAL A 144 16.02 -7.23 -0.25
C VAL A 144 15.49 -6.22 0.76
N HIS A 145 15.21 -6.69 1.97
CA HIS A 145 14.57 -5.87 2.99
C HIS A 145 15.55 -4.90 3.64
N TYR A 146 15.27 -3.59 3.58
CA TYR A 146 15.98 -2.58 4.35
C TYR A 146 15.22 -2.26 5.65
N MET A 147 15.93 -1.97 6.72
CA MET A 147 15.34 -1.76 8.04
C MET A 147 14.72 -0.38 8.16
N CYS A 148 13.57 -0.30 8.82
CA CYS A 148 13.02 0.93 9.37
C CYS A 148 13.29 0.96 10.88
N ASP A 149 13.82 2.05 11.39
CA ASP A 149 14.23 2.17 12.79
C ASP A 149 13.05 2.61 13.67
N GLU A 150 12.57 1.72 14.54
CA GLU A 150 11.51 1.99 15.52
C GLU A 150 11.84 3.18 16.43
N GLU A 151 13.09 3.32 16.86
CA GLU A 151 13.52 4.38 17.79
C GLU A 151 13.51 5.75 17.13
N SER A 152 13.74 5.79 15.81
CA SER A 152 13.60 6.96 14.95
C SER A 152 12.20 7.11 14.33
N GLY A 153 11.16 6.60 14.99
CA GLY A 153 9.78 6.77 14.54
C GLY A 153 9.41 5.94 13.31
N TRP A 154 10.07 4.80 13.11
CA TRP A 154 9.97 3.92 11.94
C TRP A 154 10.44 4.54 10.62
N PHE A 155 11.37 5.50 10.67
CA PHE A 155 12.00 6.02 9.45
C PHE A 155 12.96 4.98 8.85
N PRO A 156 13.01 4.84 7.51
CA PRO A 156 14.02 4.04 6.82
C PRO A 156 15.45 4.36 7.27
N ASP A 157 16.22 3.33 7.61
CA ASP A 157 17.66 3.45 7.88
C ASP A 157 18.41 3.60 6.55
N LEU A 158 18.94 4.80 6.31
CA LEU A 158 19.63 5.15 5.07
C LEU A 158 20.96 4.41 4.92
N ASP A 159 21.65 4.10 6.01
CA ASP A 159 22.93 3.38 5.96
C ASP A 159 22.69 1.90 5.69
N ASP A 160 21.64 1.32 6.27
CA ASP A 160 21.20 -0.04 5.96
C ASP A 160 20.79 -0.16 4.48
N ILE A 161 20.02 0.82 3.95
CA ILE A 161 19.71 0.91 2.51
C ILE A 161 20.99 0.86 1.68
N ARG A 162 21.95 1.75 1.93
CA ARG A 162 23.21 1.83 1.17
C ARG A 162 23.98 0.52 1.23
N SER A 163 24.04 -0.12 2.40
CA SER A 163 24.78 -1.37 2.60
C SER A 163 24.20 -2.56 1.83
N LYS A 164 22.90 -2.51 1.48
CA LYS A 164 22.16 -3.58 0.82
C LYS A 164 22.03 -3.42 -0.70
N ILE A 165 22.45 -2.28 -1.25
CA ILE A 165 22.47 -2.06 -2.71
C ILE A 165 23.56 -2.93 -3.35
N THR A 166 23.20 -3.59 -4.44
CA THR A 166 24.12 -4.37 -5.28
C THR A 166 23.98 -3.97 -6.75
N PRO A 167 24.87 -4.41 -7.65
CA PRO A 167 24.71 -4.20 -9.08
C PRO A 167 23.43 -4.82 -9.70
N ARG A 168 22.69 -5.64 -8.94
CA ARG A 168 21.41 -6.24 -9.37
C ARG A 168 20.20 -5.49 -8.84
N THR A 169 20.38 -4.49 -7.99
CA THR A 169 19.28 -3.69 -7.45
C THR A 169 18.65 -2.85 -8.57
N ARG A 170 17.36 -3.05 -8.84
CA ARG A 170 16.64 -2.39 -9.93
C ARG A 170 15.84 -1.17 -9.47
N GLY A 171 15.54 -1.10 -8.19
CA GLY A 171 14.70 -0.06 -7.62
C GLY A 171 14.53 -0.18 -6.12
N ILE A 172 13.84 0.81 -5.56
CA ILE A 172 13.48 0.90 -4.14
C ILE A 172 12.00 1.19 -3.99
N VAL A 173 11.34 0.41 -3.14
CA VAL A 173 9.95 0.63 -2.72
C VAL A 173 9.94 1.53 -1.49
N ILE A 174 9.15 2.60 -1.56
CA ILE A 174 8.86 3.53 -0.46
C ILE A 174 7.36 3.47 -0.20
N ILE A 175 6.96 3.12 1.02
CA ILE A 175 5.56 3.09 1.45
C ILE A 175 5.36 4.27 2.41
N ASN A 176 4.71 5.34 1.96
CA ASN A 176 4.56 6.58 2.72
C ASN A 176 3.20 7.25 2.43
N PRO A 177 2.33 7.45 3.44
CA PRO A 177 2.43 6.97 4.82
C PRO A 177 2.51 5.44 4.94
N ASN A 178 3.27 4.96 5.92
CA ASN A 178 3.66 3.56 6.00
C ASN A 178 2.53 2.64 6.51
N ASN A 179 2.43 1.46 5.91
CA ASN A 179 1.72 0.29 6.45
C ASN A 179 2.76 -0.81 6.66
N PRO A 180 2.96 -1.34 7.89
CA PRO A 180 2.03 -1.29 9.02
C PRO A 180 2.32 -0.23 10.10
N THR A 181 3.38 0.58 9.99
CA THR A 181 3.86 1.39 11.13
C THR A 181 3.09 2.69 11.34
N GLY A 182 2.44 3.21 10.29
CA GLY A 182 1.78 4.51 10.32
C GLY A 182 2.74 5.71 10.31
N ALA A 183 4.03 5.51 10.05
CA ALA A 183 5.00 6.59 9.90
C ALA A 183 4.69 7.49 8.69
N VAL A 184 4.99 8.78 8.83
CA VAL A 184 4.94 9.76 7.74
C VAL A 184 6.34 10.33 7.58
N TYR A 185 6.99 10.04 6.45
CA TYR A 185 8.38 10.39 6.25
C TYR A 185 8.57 11.89 5.99
N SER A 186 9.58 12.47 6.64
CA SER A 186 9.91 13.88 6.45
C SER A 186 10.46 14.14 5.05
N LYS A 187 10.35 15.39 4.59
CA LYS A 187 10.89 15.80 3.30
C LYS A 187 12.40 15.54 3.19
N GLU A 188 13.15 15.83 4.25
CA GLU A 188 14.61 15.69 4.31
C GLU A 188 15.05 14.23 4.18
N LEU A 189 14.27 13.31 4.76
CA LEU A 189 14.52 11.87 4.59
C LEU A 189 14.27 11.45 3.14
N LEU A 190 13.15 11.89 2.57
CA LEU A 190 12.79 11.57 1.18
C LEU A 190 13.84 12.12 0.20
N GLU A 191 14.33 13.34 0.40
CA GLU A 191 15.42 13.93 -0.41
C GLU A 191 16.71 13.10 -0.34
N GLN A 192 17.06 12.55 0.83
CA GLN A 192 18.21 11.65 0.95
C GLN A 192 18.00 10.31 0.24
N ILE A 193 16.78 9.75 0.27
CA ILE A 193 16.42 8.56 -0.49
C ILE A 193 16.52 8.83 -2.00
N VAL A 194 16.08 10.01 -2.46
CA VAL A 194 16.23 10.45 -3.85
C VAL A 194 17.70 10.50 -4.24
N GLU A 195 18.59 11.01 -3.38
CA GLU A 195 20.03 11.00 -3.68
C GLU A 195 20.62 9.60 -3.77
N ILE A 196 20.23 8.69 -2.88
CA ILE A 196 20.66 7.29 -2.97
C ILE A 196 20.17 6.69 -4.30
N ALA A 197 18.90 6.89 -4.66
CA ALA A 197 18.36 6.37 -5.91
C ALA A 197 19.08 6.94 -7.14
N ARG A 198 19.43 8.24 -7.11
CA ARG A 198 20.18 8.91 -8.17
C ARG A 198 21.59 8.36 -8.33
N GLN A 199 22.32 8.18 -7.23
CA GLN A 199 23.70 7.69 -7.25
C GLN A 199 23.83 6.25 -7.75
N HIS A 200 22.75 5.47 -7.64
CA HIS A 200 22.71 4.05 -7.96
C HIS A 200 21.78 3.69 -9.13
N ASP A 201 21.30 4.68 -9.89
CA ASP A 201 20.40 4.50 -11.05
C ASP A 201 19.14 3.67 -10.73
N LEU A 202 18.56 3.87 -9.54
CA LEU A 202 17.41 3.11 -9.06
C LEU A 202 16.07 3.77 -9.46
N ILE A 203 15.10 2.95 -9.85
CA ILE A 203 13.71 3.38 -9.99
C ILE A 203 13.06 3.48 -8.60
N ILE A 204 12.36 4.59 -8.32
CA ILE A 204 11.60 4.75 -7.07
C ILE A 204 10.15 4.32 -7.27
N PHE A 205 9.68 3.37 -6.47
CA PHE A 205 8.29 2.92 -6.41
C PHE A 205 7.63 3.47 -5.14
N ALA A 206 6.76 4.47 -5.28
CA ALA A 206 6.14 5.19 -4.17
C ALA A 206 4.70 4.73 -3.95
N ASP A 207 4.45 3.91 -2.93
CA ASP A 207 3.10 3.54 -2.50
C ASP A 207 2.56 4.63 -1.55
N GLU A 208 1.70 5.49 -2.11
CA GLU A 208 1.16 6.67 -1.44
C GLU A 208 -0.35 6.54 -1.20
N ILE A 209 -0.88 5.31 -1.09
CA ILE A 209 -2.33 5.07 -0.94
C ILE A 209 -2.95 5.70 0.33
N TYR A 210 -2.13 6.11 1.29
CA TYR A 210 -2.54 6.76 2.53
C TYR A 210 -2.24 8.28 2.55
N ASP A 211 -1.88 8.91 1.42
CA ASP A 211 -1.40 10.31 1.34
C ASP A 211 -2.31 11.38 1.98
N LYS A 212 -3.59 11.07 2.19
CA LYS A 212 -4.59 11.96 2.79
C LYS A 212 -5.09 11.50 4.16
N ILE A 213 -4.59 10.38 4.68
CA ILE A 213 -4.90 9.90 6.03
C ILE A 213 -3.72 10.26 6.91
N LEU A 214 -3.72 11.52 7.36
CA LEU A 214 -2.70 12.16 8.15
C LEU A 214 -3.35 12.73 9.40
N TYR A 215 -2.64 12.69 10.52
CA TYR A 215 -3.15 13.17 11.78
C TYR A 215 -2.26 14.27 12.35
N ASP A 216 -2.83 15.12 13.22
CA ASP A 216 -2.13 16.25 13.83
C ASP A 216 -1.49 17.15 12.74
N GLU A 217 -0.22 17.54 12.92
CA GLU A 217 0.54 18.39 11.98
C GLU A 217 1.29 17.59 10.90
N ALA A 218 0.98 16.30 10.71
CA ALA A 218 1.67 15.46 9.73
C ALA A 218 1.43 15.96 8.30
N GLU A 219 2.50 16.14 7.54
CA GLU A 219 2.45 16.54 6.13
C GLU A 219 2.99 15.43 5.23
N HIS A 220 2.25 15.08 4.18
CA HIS A 220 2.72 14.14 3.16
C HIS A 220 3.46 14.87 2.04
N HIS A 221 4.65 14.39 1.72
CA HIS A 221 5.41 14.83 0.55
C HIS A 221 5.52 13.67 -0.44
N SER A 222 5.06 13.88 -1.67
CA SER A 222 5.25 12.89 -2.73
C SER A 222 6.70 12.91 -3.19
N ILE A 223 7.37 11.76 -3.09
CA ILE A 223 8.80 11.64 -3.46
C ILE A 223 9.03 11.87 -4.95
N ALA A 224 8.03 11.59 -5.80
CA ALA A 224 8.11 11.85 -7.23
C ALA A 224 8.30 13.34 -7.56
N ALA A 225 7.74 14.24 -6.76
CA ALA A 225 7.93 15.68 -6.90
C ALA A 225 9.33 16.14 -6.49
N LEU A 226 10.01 15.37 -5.64
CA LEU A 226 11.38 15.62 -5.16
C LEU A 226 12.45 15.01 -6.09
N ALA A 227 12.05 14.14 -7.02
CA ALA A 227 12.93 13.43 -7.95
C ALA A 227 12.57 13.69 -9.44
N PRO A 228 12.50 14.96 -9.90
CA PRO A 228 12.05 15.27 -11.26
C PRO A 228 12.97 14.72 -12.36
N ASP A 229 14.21 14.38 -12.02
CA ASP A 229 15.23 13.83 -12.92
C ASP A 229 15.34 12.30 -12.89
N LEU A 230 14.60 11.62 -12.02
CA LEU A 230 14.55 10.16 -11.94
C LEU A 230 13.22 9.62 -12.46
N LEU A 231 13.23 8.41 -13.02
CA LEU A 231 11.99 7.69 -13.26
C LEU A 231 11.42 7.23 -11.92
N THR A 232 10.20 7.68 -11.62
CA THR A 232 9.44 7.25 -10.44
C THR A 232 8.09 6.68 -10.85
N VAL A 233 7.59 5.70 -10.09
CA VAL A 233 6.27 5.09 -10.26
C VAL A 233 5.50 5.28 -8.96
N THR A 234 4.49 6.17 -8.98
CA THR A 234 3.69 6.51 -7.79
C THR A 234 2.35 5.79 -7.83
N PHE A 235 1.95 5.13 -6.75
CA PHE A 235 0.70 4.37 -6.63
C PHE A 235 -0.25 5.06 -5.66
N ASN A 236 -1.52 5.17 -6.02
CA ASN A 236 -2.58 5.64 -5.13
C ASN A 236 -3.95 5.07 -5.58
N GLY A 237 -5.02 5.28 -4.82
CA GLY A 237 -6.34 4.80 -5.19
C GLY A 237 -7.45 5.17 -4.22
N LEU A 238 -8.64 4.63 -4.48
CA LEU A 238 -9.84 5.02 -3.74
C LEU A 238 -10.11 4.16 -2.50
N SER A 239 -9.33 3.09 -2.30
CA SER A 239 -9.67 2.04 -1.33
C SER A 239 -9.65 2.51 0.12
N LYS A 240 -8.79 3.47 0.46
CA LYS A 240 -8.50 3.87 1.84
C LYS A 240 -9.14 5.21 2.15
N THR A 241 -8.61 6.28 1.57
CA THR A 241 -9.08 7.66 1.72
C THR A 241 -10.57 7.84 1.43
N TYR A 242 -11.09 7.13 0.42
CA TYR A 242 -12.48 7.26 -0.04
C TYR A 242 -13.36 6.08 0.36
N ARG A 243 -12.85 5.16 1.19
CA ARG A 243 -13.57 4.06 1.83
C ARG A 243 -14.33 3.11 0.88
N VAL A 244 -13.91 3.05 -0.38
CA VAL A 244 -14.51 2.19 -1.42
C VAL A 244 -13.59 1.02 -1.80
N ALA A 245 -13.01 0.33 -0.81
CA ALA A 245 -12.06 -0.77 -1.03
C ALA A 245 -12.60 -1.87 -1.97
N GLY A 246 -13.91 -2.14 -1.91
CA GLY A 246 -14.60 -3.11 -2.76
C GLY A 246 -14.79 -2.67 -4.22
N PHE A 247 -14.69 -1.38 -4.54
CA PHE A 247 -14.79 -0.87 -5.92
C PHE A 247 -13.53 -1.15 -6.74
N ARG A 248 -12.43 -1.54 -6.06
CA ARG A 248 -11.17 -1.92 -6.72
C ARG A 248 -10.68 -0.83 -7.68
N GLN A 249 -10.52 0.40 -7.20
CA GLN A 249 -10.00 1.52 -8.00
C GLN A 249 -8.65 1.98 -7.46
N GLY A 250 -7.65 1.99 -8.33
CA GLY A 250 -6.31 2.53 -8.06
C GLY A 250 -5.60 2.84 -9.35
N TRP A 251 -4.51 3.58 -9.26
CA TRP A 251 -3.71 4.01 -10.39
C TRP A 251 -2.22 4.01 -10.05
N MET A 252 -1.40 3.95 -11.09
CA MET A 252 0.02 4.25 -11.02
C MET A 252 0.35 5.37 -12.00
N VAL A 253 1.28 6.25 -11.63
CA VAL A 253 1.71 7.41 -12.41
C VAL A 253 3.22 7.35 -12.61
N LEU A 254 3.65 7.41 -13.87
CA LEU A 254 5.06 7.50 -14.24
C LEU A 254 5.47 8.98 -14.32
N ASN A 255 6.52 9.35 -13.58
CA ASN A 255 7.06 10.71 -13.57
C ASN A 255 8.57 10.72 -13.81
N GLY A 256 9.07 11.83 -14.36
CA GLY A 256 10.49 12.02 -14.71
C GLY A 256 10.85 11.54 -16.13
N PRO A 257 12.16 11.44 -16.45
CA PRO A 257 12.62 11.07 -17.78
C PRO A 257 12.22 9.64 -18.14
N LYS A 258 11.47 9.47 -19.24
CA LYS A 258 10.91 8.16 -19.65
C LYS A 258 11.58 7.54 -20.89
N LYS A 259 12.37 8.33 -21.63
CA LYS A 259 12.97 7.88 -22.90
C LYS A 259 13.86 6.63 -22.72
N HIS A 260 14.62 6.56 -21.62
CA HIS A 260 15.49 5.43 -21.32
C HIS A 260 14.73 4.18 -20.86
N ALA A 261 13.46 4.32 -20.46
CA ALA A 261 12.61 3.25 -19.94
C ALA A 261 11.52 2.81 -20.93
N LYS A 262 11.67 3.11 -22.24
CA LYS A 262 10.66 2.79 -23.27
C LYS A 262 10.25 1.31 -23.26
N GLY A 263 11.23 0.40 -23.15
CA GLY A 263 10.95 -1.05 -23.11
C GLY A 263 10.17 -1.48 -21.87
N TYR A 264 10.43 -0.85 -20.70
CA TYR A 264 9.65 -1.09 -19.49
C TYR A 264 8.20 -0.61 -19.66
N ILE A 265 8.01 0.58 -20.22
CA ILE A 265 6.70 1.17 -20.49
C ILE A 265 5.88 0.31 -21.46
N GLU A 266 6.50 -0.17 -22.54
CA GLU A 266 5.87 -1.12 -23.47
C GLU A 266 5.44 -2.42 -22.76
N GLY A 267 6.25 -2.92 -21.81
CA GLY A 267 5.90 -4.06 -20.96
C GLY A 267 4.68 -3.79 -20.08
N LEU A 268 4.57 -2.59 -19.49
CA LEU A 268 3.39 -2.17 -18.73
C LEU A 268 2.14 -2.08 -19.62
N GLU A 269 2.27 -1.51 -20.82
CA GLU A 269 1.17 -1.41 -21.80
C GLU A 269 0.71 -2.79 -22.28
N MET A 270 1.65 -3.72 -22.48
CA MET A 270 1.36 -5.12 -22.80
C MET A 270 0.51 -5.76 -21.70
N LEU A 271 0.98 -5.71 -20.44
CA LEU A 271 0.28 -6.31 -19.30
C LEU A 271 -1.08 -5.66 -19.04
N ALA A 272 -1.17 -4.33 -19.21
CA ALA A 272 -2.44 -3.61 -19.09
C ALA A 272 -3.43 -4.05 -20.17
N SER A 273 -2.97 -4.25 -21.41
CA SER A 273 -3.81 -4.65 -22.54
C SER A 273 -4.22 -6.12 -22.50
N MET A 274 -3.39 -7.01 -21.95
CA MET A 274 -3.71 -8.44 -21.81
C MET A 274 -4.97 -8.71 -20.97
N ARG A 275 -5.27 -7.85 -20.00
CA ARG A 275 -6.51 -7.94 -19.18
C ARG A 275 -7.67 -7.11 -19.74
N LEU A 276 -7.52 -6.59 -20.96
CA LEU A 276 -8.43 -5.64 -21.63
C LEU A 276 -8.46 -4.26 -20.96
N CYS A 277 -9.08 -4.14 -19.78
CA CYS A 277 -9.11 -2.91 -18.98
C CYS A 277 -9.50 -3.19 -17.52
N ALA A 278 -9.29 -2.22 -16.62
CA ALA A 278 -9.86 -2.29 -15.27
C ALA A 278 -11.39 -2.11 -15.28
N ASN A 279 -12.07 -2.48 -14.19
CA ASN A 279 -13.52 -2.36 -14.08
C ASN A 279 -14.01 -0.91 -14.33
N VAL A 280 -14.86 -0.72 -15.35
CA VAL A 280 -15.15 0.61 -15.92
C VAL A 280 -16.11 1.47 -15.10
N PRO A 281 -17.24 0.97 -14.57
CA PRO A 281 -18.22 1.83 -13.88
C PRO A 281 -17.62 2.59 -12.70
N MET A 282 -16.72 1.94 -11.95
CA MET A 282 -16.12 2.56 -10.76
C MET A 282 -15.04 3.60 -11.11
N GLN A 283 -14.51 3.64 -12.34
CA GLN A 283 -13.54 4.68 -12.75
C GLN A 283 -14.18 6.07 -12.79
N HIS A 284 -15.51 6.15 -12.98
CA HIS A 284 -16.24 7.42 -12.93
C HIS A 284 -16.20 8.08 -11.54
N ALA A 285 -15.94 7.32 -10.47
CA ALA A 285 -15.76 7.88 -9.13
C ALA A 285 -14.48 8.71 -8.98
N ILE A 286 -13.46 8.48 -9.82
CA ILE A 286 -12.12 9.05 -9.62
C ILE A 286 -12.14 10.57 -9.73
N GLN A 287 -12.84 11.10 -10.73
CA GLN A 287 -12.92 12.55 -10.93
C GLN A 287 -13.59 13.25 -9.75
N THR A 288 -14.69 12.68 -9.26
CA THR A 288 -15.46 13.19 -8.13
C THR A 288 -14.68 13.08 -6.83
N ALA A 289 -13.96 11.97 -6.63
CA ALA A 289 -13.13 11.75 -5.44
C ALA A 289 -11.96 12.75 -5.35
N LEU A 290 -11.25 12.96 -6.45
CA LEU A 290 -10.08 13.85 -6.48
C LEU A 290 -10.45 15.33 -6.56
N GLY A 291 -11.65 15.65 -7.04
CA GLY A 291 -12.22 16.99 -7.04
C GLY A 291 -13.05 17.29 -5.79
N GLY A 292 -13.50 18.54 -5.68
CA GLY A 292 -14.50 18.92 -4.67
C GLY A 292 -14.06 18.75 -3.22
N TYR A 293 -15.04 18.55 -2.35
CA TYR A 293 -14.85 18.47 -0.91
C TYR A 293 -14.20 17.16 -0.47
N GLN A 294 -13.15 17.24 0.35
CA GLN A 294 -12.40 16.08 0.82
C GLN A 294 -12.92 15.61 2.19
N SER A 295 -13.95 14.77 2.17
CA SER A 295 -14.64 14.26 3.38
C SER A 295 -13.73 13.52 4.37
N ILE A 296 -12.57 13.02 3.94
CA ILE A 296 -11.61 12.36 4.85
C ILE A 296 -11.15 13.29 5.99
N SER A 297 -11.14 14.60 5.75
CA SER A 297 -10.77 15.62 6.75
C SER A 297 -11.59 15.55 8.04
N GLU A 298 -12.88 15.22 7.96
CA GLU A 298 -13.78 15.07 9.11
C GLU A 298 -13.41 13.89 10.02
N PHE A 299 -12.72 12.89 9.47
CA PHE A 299 -12.38 11.67 10.20
C PHE A 299 -11.05 11.76 10.93
N ILE A 300 -10.11 12.57 10.42
CA ILE A 300 -8.70 12.58 10.80
C ILE A 300 -8.30 13.79 11.67
N GLN A 301 -9.22 14.72 11.91
CA GLN A 301 -9.04 15.87 12.80
C GLN A 301 -9.55 15.55 14.22
N PRO A 302 -9.19 16.34 15.26
CA PRO A 302 -9.72 16.15 16.62
C PRO A 302 -11.26 16.07 16.66
N GLY A 303 -11.80 15.07 17.35
CA GLY A 303 -13.23 14.73 17.34
C GLY A 303 -13.67 13.83 16.18
N GLY A 304 -12.85 13.68 15.13
CA GLY A 304 -13.04 12.75 14.05
C GLY A 304 -12.77 11.31 14.48
N ARG A 305 -13.60 10.36 14.03
CA ARG A 305 -13.52 8.98 14.57
C ARG A 305 -12.19 8.27 14.30
N LEU A 306 -11.48 8.51 13.19
CA LEU A 306 -10.17 7.89 12.98
C LEU A 306 -9.13 8.46 13.94
N TYR A 307 -9.17 9.77 14.18
CA TYR A 307 -8.33 10.45 15.16
C TYR A 307 -8.53 9.88 16.58
N GLU A 308 -9.79 9.83 17.04
CA GLU A 308 -10.12 9.34 18.37
C GLU A 308 -9.81 7.84 18.53
N GLN A 309 -10.10 7.03 17.50
CA GLN A 309 -9.78 5.59 17.51
C GLN A 309 -8.27 5.35 17.55
N ARG A 310 -7.49 6.14 16.81
CA ARG A 310 -6.03 6.11 16.87
C ARG A 310 -5.56 6.45 18.28
N ASP A 311 -5.94 7.61 18.82
CA ASP A 311 -5.43 8.06 20.12
C ASP A 311 -5.79 7.07 21.23
N ARG A 312 -7.05 6.61 21.24
CA ARG A 312 -7.50 5.65 22.24
C ARG A 312 -6.79 4.32 22.15
N THR A 313 -6.53 3.82 20.94
CA THR A 313 -5.79 2.56 20.75
C THR A 313 -4.34 2.69 21.20
N TRP A 314 -3.70 3.83 20.90
CA TRP A 314 -2.31 4.08 21.27
C TRP A 314 -2.14 4.17 22.79
N GLU A 315 -3.04 4.89 23.49
CA GLU A 315 -3.07 4.96 24.95
C GLU A 315 -3.17 3.57 25.56
N LEU A 316 -4.20 2.81 25.15
CA LEU A 316 -4.49 1.48 25.70
C LEU A 316 -3.35 0.49 25.47
N LEU A 317 -2.69 0.52 24.30
CA LEU A 317 -1.54 -0.35 24.03
C LEU A 317 -0.35 -0.04 24.95
N ASN A 318 -0.06 1.23 25.20
CA ASN A 318 1.07 1.64 26.04
C ASN A 318 0.77 1.52 27.55
N GLU A 319 -0.48 1.34 27.96
CA GLU A 319 -0.86 0.97 29.32
C GLU A 319 -0.55 -0.50 29.65
N ILE A 320 -0.37 -1.37 28.64
CA ILE A 320 -0.11 -2.81 28.85
C ILE A 320 1.37 -3.04 29.21
N PRO A 321 1.69 -3.54 30.42
CA PRO A 321 3.07 -3.75 30.80
C PRO A 321 3.77 -4.79 29.91
N GLY A 322 4.85 -4.38 29.23
CA GLY A 322 5.57 -5.20 28.27
C GLY A 322 5.14 -5.02 26.82
N VAL A 323 4.29 -4.04 26.54
CA VAL A 323 3.95 -3.59 25.18
C VAL A 323 4.33 -2.12 25.04
N SER A 324 4.89 -1.74 23.89
CA SER A 324 5.18 -0.35 23.54
C SER A 324 4.74 -0.07 22.10
N CYS A 325 4.29 1.15 21.80
CA CYS A 325 3.90 1.50 20.44
C CYS A 325 4.30 2.94 20.09
N VAL A 326 5.03 3.09 18.99
CA VAL A 326 5.22 4.40 18.33
C VAL A 326 3.85 4.91 17.89
N LYS A 327 3.56 6.19 18.16
CA LYS A 327 2.27 6.79 17.78
C LYS A 327 2.24 7.00 16.25
N PRO A 328 1.26 6.46 15.52
CA PRO A 328 1.19 6.62 14.07
C PRO A 328 0.81 8.06 13.68
N GLN A 329 1.49 8.59 12.69
CA GLN A 329 1.26 9.93 12.13
C GLN A 329 0.32 9.90 10.91
N GLY A 330 0.08 8.72 10.34
CA GLY A 330 -0.85 8.52 9.24
C GLY A 330 -1.33 7.08 9.12
N ALA A 331 -2.00 6.79 8.00
CA ALA A 331 -2.60 5.49 7.69
C ALA A 331 -3.62 5.01 8.75
N LEU A 332 -3.83 3.69 8.86
CA LEU A 332 -4.92 3.06 9.62
C LEU A 332 -4.41 1.98 10.60
N TYR A 333 -3.12 1.96 10.90
CA TYR A 333 -2.47 0.84 11.58
C TYR A 333 -1.57 1.31 12.73
N MET A 334 -1.30 0.36 13.63
CA MET A 334 -0.26 0.45 14.64
C MET A 334 0.56 -0.83 14.62
N PHE A 335 1.84 -0.70 14.92
CA PHE A 335 2.77 -1.81 14.95
C PHE A 335 3.43 -1.90 16.33
N PRO A 336 2.70 -2.38 17.35
CA PRO A 336 3.21 -2.43 18.71
C PRO A 336 4.31 -3.49 18.87
N ARG A 337 5.37 -3.14 19.58
CA ARG A 337 6.39 -4.07 20.04
C ARG A 337 5.93 -4.76 21.31
N ILE A 338 6.09 -6.08 21.35
CA ILE A 338 5.76 -6.92 22.50
C ILE A 338 7.06 -7.52 23.07
N ASP A 339 7.23 -7.44 24.38
CA ASP A 339 8.34 -8.10 25.09
C ASP A 339 8.18 -9.63 25.03
N ALA A 340 8.79 -10.22 24.00
CA ALA A 340 8.72 -11.65 23.75
C ALA A 340 9.27 -12.48 24.92
N LYS A 341 10.25 -11.97 25.68
CA LYS A 341 10.82 -12.69 26.82
C LYS A 341 9.84 -12.71 27.97
N ARG A 342 9.22 -11.56 28.29
CA ARG A 342 8.22 -11.44 29.36
C ARG A 342 7.05 -12.40 29.17
N PHE A 343 6.55 -12.53 27.94
CA PHE A 343 5.39 -13.36 27.63
C PHE A 343 5.75 -14.76 27.10
N ASN A 344 7.05 -15.10 27.05
CA ASN A 344 7.57 -16.36 26.48
C ASN A 344 7.03 -16.63 25.05
N ILE A 345 6.96 -15.57 24.24
CA ILE A 345 6.55 -15.64 22.83
C ILE A 345 7.75 -16.15 22.02
N ARG A 346 7.54 -17.28 21.32
CA ARG A 346 8.55 -17.89 20.44
C ARG A 346 8.12 -17.89 18.97
N ASP A 347 6.83 -17.69 18.76
CA ASP A 347 6.15 -17.73 17.48
C ASP A 347 4.96 -16.77 17.55
N ASP A 348 5.03 -15.75 16.71
CA ASP A 348 4.03 -14.70 16.54
C ASP A 348 2.72 -15.23 15.93
N GLN A 349 2.79 -16.18 15.00
CA GLN A 349 1.59 -16.85 14.48
C GLN A 349 0.90 -17.64 15.60
N LYS A 350 1.68 -18.37 16.41
CA LYS A 350 1.13 -19.10 17.55
C LYS A 350 0.50 -18.17 18.58
N LEU A 351 1.15 -17.05 18.90
CA LEU A 351 0.59 -16.03 19.80
C LEU A 351 -0.80 -15.57 19.34
N VAL A 352 -0.95 -15.27 18.03
CA VAL A 352 -2.23 -14.81 17.48
C VAL A 352 -3.28 -15.92 17.51
N LEU A 353 -2.90 -17.17 17.18
CA LEU A 353 -3.80 -18.31 17.25
C LEU A 353 -4.29 -18.58 18.68
N ASP A 354 -3.38 -18.58 19.66
CA ASP A 354 -3.72 -18.81 21.07
C ASP A 354 -4.63 -17.69 21.61
N SER A 355 -4.45 -16.44 21.14
CA SER A 355 -5.29 -15.30 21.52
C SER A 355 -6.70 -15.38 20.93
N ALA A 356 -6.83 -15.86 19.68
CA ALA A 356 -8.12 -16.01 18.99
C ALA A 356 -9.06 -17.02 19.65
N VAL A 357 -8.53 -17.98 20.42
CA VAL A 357 -9.31 -19.07 21.07
C VAL A 357 -9.96 -18.62 22.40
N THR A 358 -9.60 -17.46 22.94
CA THR A 358 -10.27 -16.90 24.14
C THR A 358 -11.62 -16.25 23.76
N ARG A 359 -12.62 -16.28 24.65
CA ARG A 359 -14.09 -16.15 24.41
C ARG A 359 -14.60 -14.92 23.62
N GLU A 360 -13.73 -14.02 23.18
CA GLU A 360 -14.01 -12.88 22.29
C GLU A 360 -12.85 -12.68 21.29
N GLY A 361 -12.55 -13.72 20.50
CA GLY A 361 -11.32 -13.81 19.69
C GLY A 361 -11.00 -12.57 18.88
N VAL A 362 -9.78 -12.03 19.05
CA VAL A 362 -9.23 -10.93 18.26
C VAL A 362 -8.17 -11.50 17.31
N THR A 363 -8.22 -11.14 16.02
CA THR A 363 -7.17 -11.50 15.06
C THR A 363 -6.34 -10.27 14.70
N GLY A 364 -5.00 -10.39 14.76
CA GLY A 364 -4.05 -9.42 14.24
C GLY A 364 -3.08 -10.06 13.22
N THR A 365 -2.14 -9.28 12.71
CA THR A 365 -1.02 -9.75 11.89
C THR A 365 0.29 -9.52 12.64
N GLY A 366 1.13 -10.55 12.77
CA GLY A 366 2.48 -10.43 13.31
C GLY A 366 3.51 -10.36 12.18
N GLN A 367 4.56 -9.57 12.37
CA GLN A 367 5.80 -9.67 11.61
C GLN A 367 6.96 -9.61 12.61
N ARG A 368 7.99 -10.44 12.40
CA ARG A 368 9.27 -10.28 13.10
C ARG A 368 10.08 -9.22 12.36
N VAL A 369 10.47 -8.18 13.07
CA VAL A 369 11.44 -7.18 12.61
C VAL A 369 12.84 -7.68 12.92
#